data_AF-X0C6Q8-F1
#
_entry.id   AF-X0C6Q8-F1
#
_cell.length_a   1.000
_cell.length_b   1.000
_cell.length_c   1.000
_cell.angle_alpha   90.00
_cell.angle_beta   90.00
_cell.angle_gamma   90.00
#
_symmetry.space_group_name_H-M   'P 1'
#
loop_
_entity.id
_entity.type
_entity.pdbx_description
1 polymer ?
#
loop_
_entity_poly.entity_id
_entity_poly.type
_entity_poly.pdbx_seq_one_letter_code
_entity_poly.pdbx_strand_id
1 'polypeptide(L)' 'MFTYPKLGFTIWPLPSQSMTDRVRSTGQRAEEFEGTLNAVMNLPKPTDEEWKLFEEAYKANTGEDFPFSQDEVRITRGT' A
#
# COMPACT_ATOMS: atom_id res chain seq x y z
N MET A 1 -3.55 -5.04 -0.16
CA MET A 1 -2.76 -5.03 -1.39
C MET A 1 -3.72 -4.96 -2.56
N PHE A 2 -3.47 -4.06 -3.51
CA PHE A 2 -4.26 -3.91 -4.72
C PHE A 2 -3.37 -4.20 -5.93
N THR A 3 -3.68 -5.26 -6.67
CA THR A 3 -2.89 -5.67 -7.84
C THR A 3 -3.65 -5.33 -9.11
N TYR A 4 -2.99 -4.61 -10.01
CA TYR A 4 -3.51 -4.28 -11.33
C TYR A 4 -2.58 -4.87 -12.38
N PRO A 5 -2.81 -6.12 -12.83
CA PRO A 5 -1.90 -6.79 -13.77
C PRO A 5 -1.69 -5.99 -15.06
N LYS A 6 -2.72 -5.27 -15.53
CA LYS A 6 -2.65 -4.41 -16.70
C LYS A 6 -1.72 -3.20 -16.54
N LEU A 7 -1.49 -2.75 -15.30
CA LEU A 7 -0.57 -1.64 -15.00
C LEU A 7 0.85 -2.12 -14.74
N GLY A 8 1.08 -3.43 -14.59
CA GLY A 8 2.40 -3.99 -14.32
C GLY A 8 2.93 -3.68 -12.91
N PHE A 9 2.09 -3.23 -11.98
CA PHE A 9 2.49 -3.03 -10.59
C PHE A 9 1.35 -3.31 -9.59
N THR A 10 1.74 -3.38 -8.33
CA THR A 10 0.86 -3.62 -7.18
C THR A 10 1.08 -2.54 -6.14
N ILE A 11 -0.01 -2.08 -5.52
CA ILE A 11 -0.01 -1.07 -4.46
C ILE A 11 -0.23 -1.73 -3.10
N TRP A 12 0.57 -1.29 -2.13
CA TRP A 12 0.62 -1.72 -0.75
C TRP A 12 0.26 -0.54 0.15
N PRO A 13 -0.96 -0.48 0.69
CA PRO A 13 -1.32 0.52 1.70
C PRO A 13 -0.50 0.33 2.97
N LEU A 14 -0.05 1.42 3.54
CA LEU A 14 0.59 1.44 4.85
C LEU A 14 -0.47 1.37 5.95
N PRO A 15 -0.23 0.61 7.04
CA PRO A 15 -1.14 0.63 8.19
C PRO A 15 -1.11 2.00 8.85
N SER A 16 -2.24 2.41 9.43
CA SER A 16 -2.31 3.64 10.21
C SER A 16 -1.45 3.54 11.48
N GLN A 17 -1.06 4.69 12.03
CA GLN A 17 -0.29 4.74 13.27
C GLN A 17 -1.04 4.05 14.43
N SER A 18 -2.36 4.28 14.53
CA SER A 18 -3.19 3.65 15.57
C SER A 18 -3.20 2.11 15.48
N MET A 19 -3.23 1.56 14.26
CA MET A 19 -3.13 0.11 14.07
C MET A 19 -1.74 -0.40 14.49
N THR A 20 -0.69 0.30 14.10
CA THR A 20 0.69 -0.02 14.47
C THR A 20 0.87 -0.02 15.99
N ASP A 21 0.35 0.99 16.67
CA ASP A 21 0.42 1.11 18.14
C ASP A 21 -0.36 -0.01 18.83
N ARG A 22 -1.52 -0.40 18.28
CA ARG A 22 -2.33 -1.50 18.82
C ARG A 22 -1.62 -2.85 18.69
N VAL A 23 -0.95 -3.12 17.57
CA VAL A 23 -0.19 -4.37 17.40
C VAL A 23 0.97 -4.41 18.40
N ARG A 24 1.69 -3.29 18.56
CA ARG A 24 2.76 -3.17 19.56
C ARG A 24 2.25 -3.34 20.99
N SER A 25 1.10 -2.75 21.33
CA SER A 25 0.56 -2.82 22.69
C SER A 25 0.04 -4.22 23.05
N THR A 26 -0.45 -4.99 22.06
CA THR A 26 -0.99 -6.33 22.29
C THR A 26 0.08 -7.42 22.27
N GLY A 27 1.26 -7.14 21.70
CA GLY A 27 2.40 -8.07 21.63
C GLY A 27 2.17 -9.30 20.74
N GLN A 28 0.95 -9.54 20.25
CA GLN A 28 0.66 -10.65 19.37
C GLN A 28 1.28 -10.42 17.99
N ARG A 29 2.20 -11.31 17.61
CA ARG A 29 2.88 -11.28 16.30
C ARG A 29 3.54 -9.93 16.00
N ALA A 30 3.96 -9.19 17.03
CA ALA A 30 4.57 -7.88 16.87
C ALA A 30 5.83 -7.95 15.99
N GLU A 31 6.68 -8.97 16.17
CA GLU A 31 7.88 -9.18 15.33
C GLU A 31 7.53 -9.46 13.86
N GLU A 32 6.55 -10.33 13.59
CA GLU A 32 6.09 -10.63 12.22
C GLU A 32 5.51 -9.38 11.54
N PHE A 33 4.73 -8.60 12.30
CA PHE A 33 4.15 -7.35 11.83
C PHE A 33 5.24 -6.32 11.53
N GLU A 34 6.20 -6.11 12.44
CA GLU A 34 7.29 -5.16 12.24
C GLU A 34 8.21 -5.57 11.08
N GLY A 35 8.49 -6.87 10.93
CA GLY A 35 9.22 -7.39 9.78
C GLY A 35 8.51 -7.10 8.46
N THR A 36 7.19 -7.35 8.40
CA THR A 36 6.38 -7.06 7.22
C THR A 36 6.28 -5.56 6.95
N LEU A 37 6.05 -4.74 7.98
CA LEU A 37 5.97 -3.29 7.87
C LEU A 37 7.29 -2.70 7.36
N ASN A 38 8.42 -3.14 7.89
CA ASN A 38 9.74 -2.72 7.39
C ASN A 38 9.96 -3.13 5.94
N ALA A 39 9.57 -4.35 5.55
CA ALA A 39 9.66 -4.79 4.16
C ALA A 39 8.83 -3.89 3.22
N VAL A 40 7.59 -3.57 3.61
CA VAL A 40 6.72 -2.69 2.82
C VAL A 40 7.25 -1.27 2.81
N MET A 41 7.71 -0.71 3.94
CA MET A 41 8.23 0.66 4.03
C MET A 41 9.47 0.89 3.17
N ASN A 42 10.27 -0.16 2.94
CA ASN A 42 11.45 -0.14 2.06
C ASN A 42 11.13 -0.24 0.57
N LEU A 43 9.88 -0.55 0.19
CA LEU A 43 9.46 -0.50 -1.19
C LEU A 43 9.46 0.96 -1.71
N PRO A 44 9.57 1.17 -3.03
CA PRO A 44 9.46 2.50 -3.61
C PRO A 44 8.05 3.07 -3.44
N LYS A 45 7.98 4.40 -3.35
CA LYS A 45 6.73 5.15 -3.58
C LYS A 45 6.36 5.08 -5.06
N PRO A 46 5.07 5.12 -5.41
CA PRO A 46 4.66 5.31 -6.80
C PRO A 46 5.12 6.66 -7.33
N THR A 47 5.51 6.73 -8.60
CA THR A 47 5.66 8.01 -9.30
C THR A 47 4.30 8.68 -9.51
N ASP A 48 4.28 9.96 -9.85
CA ASP A 48 3.02 10.69 -10.11
C ASP A 48 2.24 10.08 -11.28
N GLU A 49 2.96 9.58 -12.30
CA GLU A 49 2.35 8.88 -13.43
C GLU A 49 1.72 7.54 -13.00
N GLU A 50 2.44 6.73 -12.22
CA GLU A 50 1.94 5.45 -11.69
C GLU A 50 0.74 5.68 -10.76
N TRP A 51 0.80 6.72 -9.93
CA TRP A 51 -0.27 7.09 -9.02
C TRP A 51 -1.55 7.43 -9.78
N LYS A 52 -1.44 8.29 -10.80
CA LYS A 52 -2.60 8.68 -11.63
C LYS A 52 -3.21 7.48 -12.36
N LEU A 53 -2.38 6.63 -12.98
CA LEU A 53 -2.84 5.41 -13.65
C LEU A 53 -3.60 4.49 -12.69
N PHE A 54 -3.13 4.41 -11.46
CA PHE A 54 -3.76 3.61 -10.42
C PHE A 54 -5.10 4.20 -9.96
N GLU A 55 -5.18 5.51 -9.70
CA GLU A 55 -6.44 6.19 -9.34
C GLU A 55 -7.51 6.01 -10.42
N GLU A 56 -7.14 6.20 -11.69
CA GLU A 56 -8.03 5.99 -12.84
C GLU A 56 -8.51 4.53 -12.92
N ALA A 57 -7.62 3.56 -12.73
CA ALA A 57 -7.96 2.14 -12.76
C ALA A 57 -8.82 1.72 -11.55
N TYR A 58 -8.57 2.27 -10.36
CA TYR A 58 -9.38 2.03 -9.18
C TYR A 58 -10.79 2.57 -9.39
N LYS A 59 -10.91 3.84 -9.79
CA LYS A 59 -12.20 4.48 -10.07
C LYS A 59 -12.99 3.79 -11.17
N ALA A 60 -12.32 3.34 -12.23
CA ALA A 60 -12.98 2.58 -13.30
C ALA A 60 -13.52 1.22 -12.81
N ASN A 61 -12.91 0.62 -11.79
CA ASN A 61 -13.29 -0.68 -11.26
C ASN A 61 -14.34 -0.61 -10.13
N THR A 62 -14.22 0.38 -9.24
CA THR A 62 -15.10 0.52 -8.05
C THR A 62 -16.16 1.60 -8.21
N GLY A 63 -15.94 2.58 -9.09
CA GLY A 63 -16.75 3.79 -9.17
C GLY A 63 -16.39 4.85 -8.12
N GLU A 64 -15.41 4.59 -7.26
CA GLU A 64 -15.04 5.44 -6.13
C GLU A 64 -13.62 5.99 -6.28
N ASP A 65 -13.32 7.12 -5.63
CA ASP A 65 -11.95 7.64 -5.54
C ASP A 65 -11.13 6.77 -4.57
N PHE A 66 -9.83 6.65 -4.82
CA PHE A 66 -8.97 5.83 -3.98
C PHE A 66 -8.82 6.43 -2.58
N PRO A 67 -9.01 5.66 -1.48
CA PRO A 67 -9.14 6.23 -0.14
C PRO A 67 -7.80 6.57 0.54
N PHE A 68 -6.66 6.40 -0.15
CA PHE A 68 -5.34 6.69 0.40
C PHE A 68 -4.62 7.72 -0.47
N SER A 69 -3.73 8.50 0.13
CA SER A 69 -2.80 9.36 -0.59
C SER A 69 -1.56 8.60 -1.07
N GLN A 70 -0.81 9.20 -2.01
CA GLN A 70 0.42 8.63 -2.58
C GLN A 70 1.49 8.33 -1.50
N ASP A 71 1.53 9.12 -0.43
CA ASP A 71 2.48 8.95 0.68
C ASP A 71 2.14 7.76 1.60
N GLU A 72 0.86 7.38 1.63
CA GLU A 72 0.31 6.29 2.44
C GLU A 72 0.43 4.93 1.74
N VAL A 73 1.09 4.87 0.59
CA VAL A 73 1.25 3.63 -0.15
C VAL A 73 2.69 3.38 -0.58
N ARG A 74 2.97 2.13 -0.92
CA ARG A 74 4.19 1.68 -1.58
C ARG A 74 3.87 0.76 -2.73
N ILE A 75 4.81 0.56 -3.65
CA ILE A 75 4.55 -0.28 -4.83
C ILE A 75 5.61 -1.34 -5.07
N THR A 76 5.17 -2.42 -5.71
CA THR A 76 6.04 -3.43 -6.34
C THR A 76 5.71 -3.49 -7.82
N ARG A 77 6.71 -3.38 -8.69
CA ARG A 77 6.56 -3.58 -10.13
C ARG A 77 6.67 -5.07 -10.43
N GLY A 78 5.71 -5.61 -11.17
CA GLY A 78 5.81 -6.96 -11.71
C GLY A 78 6.89 -6.97 -12.77
N THR A 79 7.84 -7.89 -12.65
CA THR A 79 8.74 -8.27 -13.75
C THR A 79 8.00 -9.08 -14.80
#